data_AF-A0A2V8RLK2-F1
#
_entry.id   AF-A0A2V8RLK2-F1
#
_cell.length_a   1.000
_cell.length_b   1.000
_cell.length_c   1.000
_cell.angle_alpha   90.00
_cell.angle_beta   90.00
_cell.angle_gamma   90.00
#
_symmetry.space_group_name_H-M   'P 1'
#
loop_
_entity.id
_entity.type
_entity.pdbx_description
1 polymer ?
#
loop_
_entity_poly.entity_id
_entity_poly.type
_entity_poly.pdbx_seq_one_letter_code
_entity_poly.pdbx_strand_id
1 'polypeptide(L)'
;MLKMSKATDIFVDSMAEHTASAEAKVKIGFEEAFSLHHRTVFRAARSVVRDSGLAEDVTQEVFIKLYKHMDSLPDLEMLRPWLIRVALNLAKNTVRGNIRANTREENYVKSTVEESIYSVESDFEQQAQVDEINRALYKIKEPLRSCLVLKQQGLSYREIAESLSLNETSIGTYVARARAEFTKFYGRSGRENL
;
A
#
# COMPACT_ATOMS: atom_id res chain seq x y z
N MET A 1 8.09 -23.42 60.72
CA MET A 1 6.65 -23.10 60.75
C MET A 1 6.45 -21.86 61.60
N LEU A 2 6.54 -20.65 61.02
CA LEU A 2 6.18 -19.40 61.71
C LEU A 2 5.74 -18.36 60.65
N LYS A 3 4.69 -17.63 61.02
CA LYS A 3 3.67 -16.94 60.22
C LYS A 3 4.22 -15.93 59.20
N MET A 4 3.75 -16.05 57.96
CA MET A 4 3.81 -14.97 56.96
C MET A 4 2.98 -13.78 57.46
N SER A 5 3.56 -12.58 57.38
CA SER A 5 2.99 -11.34 57.90
C SER A 5 1.90 -10.82 56.97
N LYS A 6 0.75 -10.45 57.56
CA LYS A 6 -0.38 -9.79 56.90
C LYS A 6 0.01 -8.49 56.14
N ALA A 7 1.19 -7.93 56.43
CA ALA A 7 1.74 -6.77 55.74
C ALA A 7 2.35 -7.10 54.37
N THR A 8 2.75 -8.34 54.11
CA THR A 8 3.31 -8.76 52.81
C THR A 8 2.19 -8.94 51.77
N ASP A 9 1.03 -9.43 52.17
CA ASP A 9 -0.11 -9.58 51.26
C ASP A 9 -0.72 -8.23 50.85
N ILE A 10 -0.72 -7.23 51.74
CA ILE A 10 -1.24 -5.88 51.45
C ILE A 10 -0.33 -5.11 50.47
N PHE A 11 0.98 -5.37 50.48
CA PHE A 11 1.93 -4.77 49.53
C PHE A 11 1.83 -5.36 48.12
N VAL A 12 1.50 -6.65 48.02
CA VAL A 12 1.32 -7.34 46.72
C VAL A 12 -0.02 -6.94 46.08
N ASP A 13 -1.06 -6.72 46.89
CA ASP A 13 -2.39 -6.28 46.42
C ASP A 13 -2.36 -4.82 45.91
N SER A 14 -1.62 -3.92 46.58
CA SER A 14 -1.45 -2.53 46.16
C SER A 14 -0.63 -2.36 44.86
N MET A 15 0.22 -3.33 44.49
CA MET A 15 0.92 -3.34 43.20
C MET A 15 0.08 -3.98 42.07
N ALA A 16 -0.90 -4.82 42.42
CA ALA A 16 -1.81 -5.44 41.47
C ALA A 16 -2.94 -4.47 41.03
N GLU A 17 -3.39 -3.57 41.90
CA GLU A 17 -4.42 -2.59 41.52
C GLU A 17 -3.88 -1.48 40.59
N HIS A 18 -2.58 -1.18 40.61
CA HIS A 18 -1.98 -0.16 39.74
C HIS A 18 -1.47 -0.67 38.38
N THR A 19 -1.55 -1.98 38.11
CA THR A 19 -1.27 -2.56 36.78
C THR A 19 -2.54 -3.00 36.03
N ALA A 20 -3.70 -2.50 36.45
CA ALA A 20 -4.97 -2.66 35.74
C ALA A 20 -5.41 -1.41 34.96
N SER A 21 -4.54 -0.40 34.80
CA SER A 21 -4.66 0.49 33.65
C SER A 21 -4.03 -0.22 32.47
N ALA A 22 -4.80 -1.13 31.87
CA ALA A 22 -4.52 -1.65 30.54
C ALA A 22 -4.01 -0.48 29.69
N GLU A 23 -2.81 -0.63 29.11
CA GLU A 23 -2.37 0.21 28.01
C GLU A 23 -3.52 0.16 26.99
N ALA A 24 -4.39 1.16 27.02
CA ALA A 24 -5.43 1.31 26.03
C ALA A 24 -4.67 1.55 24.73
N LYS A 25 -4.38 0.47 23.98
CA LYS A 25 -3.76 0.54 22.66
C LYS A 25 -4.51 1.63 21.93
N VAL A 26 -3.81 2.73 21.64
CA VAL A 26 -4.40 3.91 21.02
C VAL A 26 -5.01 3.44 19.71
N LYS A 27 -6.34 3.43 19.64
CA LYS A 27 -7.07 3.00 18.45
C LYS A 27 -7.23 4.23 17.57
N ILE A 28 -6.63 4.20 16.39
CA ILE A 28 -6.78 5.27 15.40
C ILE A 28 -8.23 5.31 14.88
N GLY A 29 -8.77 6.53 14.74
CA GLY A 29 -10.08 6.74 14.13
C GLY A 29 -10.05 6.56 12.61
N PHE A 30 -11.22 6.36 11.99
CA PHE A 30 -11.32 6.21 10.52
C PHE A 30 -10.75 7.41 9.77
N GLU A 31 -11.12 8.62 10.17
CA GLU A 31 -10.70 9.85 9.49
C GLU A 31 -9.18 10.03 9.51
N GLU A 32 -8.56 9.71 10.64
CA GLU A 32 -7.11 9.78 10.81
C GLU A 32 -6.41 8.69 9.98
N ALA A 33 -6.92 7.46 10.01
CA ALA A 33 -6.42 6.37 9.17
C ALA A 33 -6.55 6.67 7.67
N PHE A 34 -7.67 7.26 7.26
CA PHE A 34 -7.92 7.71 5.89
C PHE A 34 -6.89 8.76 5.49
N SER A 35 -6.78 9.83 6.27
CA SER A 35 -5.86 10.94 6.00
C SER A 35 -4.40 10.48 5.91
N LEU A 36 -3.96 9.59 6.81
CA LEU A 36 -2.59 9.09 6.83
C LEU A 36 -2.26 8.11 5.69
N HIS A 37 -3.23 7.32 5.25
CA HIS A 37 -2.94 6.18 4.36
C HIS A 37 -3.51 6.29 2.95
N HIS A 38 -4.46 7.20 2.68
CA HIS A 38 -5.13 7.33 1.40
C HIS A 38 -4.17 7.35 0.21
N ARG A 39 -3.20 8.27 0.25
CA ARG A 39 -2.20 8.43 -0.83
C ARG A 39 -1.35 7.17 -1.02
N THR A 40 -1.05 6.45 0.06
CA THR A 40 -0.23 5.23 -0.02
C THR A 40 -1.03 4.10 -0.66
N VAL A 41 -2.29 3.93 -0.24
CA VAL A 41 -3.24 2.96 -0.80
C VAL A 41 -3.46 3.21 -2.29
N PHE A 42 -3.76 4.46 -2.66
CA PHE A 42 -3.93 4.87 -4.05
C PHE A 42 -2.69 4.54 -4.90
N ARG A 43 -1.49 4.91 -4.42
CA ARG A 43 -0.25 4.61 -5.14
C ARG A 43 0.01 3.11 -5.27
N ALA A 44 -0.32 2.32 -4.25
CA ALA A 44 -0.20 0.87 -4.33
C ALA A 44 -1.17 0.28 -5.37
N ALA A 45 -2.44 0.69 -5.36
CA ALA A 45 -3.43 0.28 -6.35
C ALA A 45 -3.00 0.67 -7.76
N ARG A 46 -2.61 1.94 -7.98
CA ARG A 46 -2.19 2.47 -9.29
C ARG A 46 -0.93 1.79 -9.82
N SER A 47 -0.04 1.35 -8.93
CA SER A 47 1.14 0.57 -9.34
C SER A 47 0.77 -0.74 -10.02
N VAL A 48 -0.41 -1.29 -9.76
CA VAL A 48 -0.90 -2.53 -10.38
C VAL A 48 -1.82 -2.22 -11.56
N VAL A 49 -2.90 -1.45 -11.36
CA VAL A 49 -3.94 -1.24 -12.39
C VAL A 49 -3.53 -0.31 -13.54
N ARG A 50 -2.53 0.55 -13.33
CA ARG A 50 -2.03 1.54 -14.32
C ARG A 50 -3.03 2.61 -14.77
N ASP A 51 -4.17 2.73 -14.11
CA ASP A 51 -5.27 3.65 -14.44
C ASP A 51 -5.68 4.47 -13.21
N SER A 52 -6.00 5.76 -13.39
CA SER A 52 -6.41 6.64 -12.27
C SER A 52 -7.72 6.20 -11.64
N GLY A 53 -8.73 5.99 -12.49
CA GLY A 53 -10.10 5.75 -12.06
C GLY A 53 -10.20 4.41 -11.36
N LEU A 54 -9.63 3.37 -11.95
CA LEU A 54 -9.57 2.04 -11.33
C LEU A 54 -8.78 2.05 -10.03
N ALA A 55 -7.73 2.88 -9.91
CA ALA A 55 -6.98 2.98 -8.67
C ALA A 55 -7.78 3.69 -7.57
N GLU A 56 -8.57 4.71 -7.95
CA GLU A 56 -9.49 5.40 -7.05
C GLU A 56 -10.59 4.45 -6.57
N ASP A 57 -11.22 3.70 -7.47
CA ASP A 57 -12.26 2.70 -7.14
C ASP A 57 -11.72 1.64 -6.17
N VAL A 58 -10.53 1.10 -6.44
CA VAL A 58 -9.87 0.16 -5.55
C VAL A 58 -9.59 0.81 -4.18
N THR A 59 -9.14 2.06 -4.17
CA THR A 59 -8.84 2.79 -2.92
C THR A 59 -10.11 2.98 -2.09
N GLN A 60 -11.21 3.39 -2.72
CA GLN A 60 -12.50 3.52 -2.06
C GLN A 60 -12.95 2.17 -1.47
N GLU A 61 -12.84 1.09 -2.23
CA GLU A 61 -13.21 -0.25 -1.74
C GLU A 61 -12.35 -0.69 -0.54
N VAL A 62 -11.03 -0.38 -0.54
CA VAL A 62 -10.14 -0.63 0.60
C VAL A 62 -10.66 0.10 1.85
N PHE A 63 -11.00 1.39 1.74
CA PHE A 63 -11.46 2.15 2.90
C PHE A 63 -12.88 1.76 3.35
N ILE A 64 -13.75 1.32 2.45
CA ILE A 64 -15.04 0.71 2.82
C ILE A 64 -14.81 -0.57 3.64
N LYS A 65 -13.86 -1.42 3.23
CA LYS A 65 -13.49 -2.61 4.02
C LYS A 65 -12.85 -2.22 5.35
N LEU A 66 -12.00 -1.19 5.37
CA LEU A 66 -11.43 -0.67 6.61
C LEU A 66 -12.54 -0.28 7.58
N TYR A 67 -13.48 0.56 7.15
CA TYR A 67 -14.59 1.03 7.99
C TYR A 67 -15.39 -0.15 8.60
N LYS A 68 -15.66 -1.20 7.80
CA LYS A 68 -16.37 -2.40 8.27
C LYS A 68 -15.60 -3.26 9.27
N HIS A 69 -14.27 -3.21 9.24
CA HIS A 69 -13.41 -4.07 10.06
C HIS A 69 -12.59 -3.30 11.10
N MET A 70 -12.70 -1.98 11.14
CA MET A 70 -11.91 -1.08 11.99
C MET A 70 -12.03 -1.44 13.45
N ASP A 71 -13.20 -1.94 13.87
CA ASP A 71 -13.40 -2.31 15.26
C ASP A 71 -12.62 -3.54 15.72
N SER A 72 -12.27 -4.40 14.77
CA SER A 72 -11.56 -5.66 14.98
C SER A 72 -10.06 -5.59 14.71
N LEU A 73 -9.53 -4.43 14.31
CA LEU A 73 -8.11 -4.30 14.00
C LEU A 73 -7.27 -4.29 15.30
N PRO A 74 -6.34 -5.24 15.47
CA PRO A 74 -5.67 -5.49 16.75
C PRO A 74 -4.47 -4.57 17.01
N ASP A 75 -3.99 -3.84 15.99
CA ASP A 75 -2.80 -2.98 16.10
C ASP A 75 -2.72 -1.91 14.99
N LEU A 76 -2.25 -0.72 15.39
CA LEU A 76 -1.85 0.40 14.53
C LEU A 76 -0.69 0.01 13.60
N GLU A 77 0.28 -0.75 14.09
CA GLU A 77 1.44 -1.18 13.30
C GLU A 77 1.05 -2.10 12.14
N MET A 78 -0.05 -2.84 12.29
CA MET A 78 -0.55 -3.76 11.27
C MET A 78 -1.52 -3.10 10.28
N LEU A 79 -2.06 -1.93 10.59
CA LEU A 79 -3.04 -1.23 9.76
C LEU A 79 -2.48 -0.96 8.36
N ARG A 80 -1.31 -0.33 8.29
CA ARG A 80 -0.70 0.05 7.03
C ARG A 80 -0.36 -1.18 6.14
N PRO A 81 0.30 -2.23 6.65
CA PRO A 81 0.50 -3.46 5.88
C PRO A 81 -0.80 -4.12 5.43
N TRP A 82 -1.83 -4.13 6.28
CA TRP A 82 -3.15 -4.65 5.95
C TRP A 82 -3.79 -3.88 4.79
N LEU A 83 -3.80 -2.54 4.85
CA LEU A 83 -4.35 -1.68 3.80
C LEU A 83 -3.69 -1.94 2.45
N ILE A 84 -2.36 -2.05 2.44
CA ILE A 84 -1.59 -2.30 1.21
C ILE A 84 -1.89 -3.69 0.65
N ARG A 85 -1.96 -4.71 1.50
CA ARG A 85 -2.32 -6.07 1.08
C ARG A 85 -3.71 -6.11 0.45
N VAL A 86 -4.70 -5.49 1.10
CA VAL A 86 -6.08 -5.40 0.56
C VAL A 86 -6.08 -4.67 -0.78
N ALA A 87 -5.39 -3.53 -0.88
CA ALA A 87 -5.30 -2.74 -2.11
C ALA A 87 -4.70 -3.53 -3.27
N LEU A 88 -3.57 -4.22 -3.05
CA LEU A 88 -2.90 -4.99 -4.09
C LEU A 88 -3.73 -6.21 -4.53
N ASN A 89 -4.44 -6.85 -3.60
CA ASN A 89 -5.33 -7.97 -3.93
C ASN A 89 -6.52 -7.51 -4.78
N LEU A 90 -7.18 -6.43 -4.39
CA LEU A 90 -8.27 -5.84 -5.17
C LEU A 90 -7.79 -5.39 -6.55
N ALA A 91 -6.68 -4.66 -6.62
CA ALA A 91 -6.10 -4.20 -7.88
C ALA A 91 -5.75 -5.36 -8.83
N LYS A 92 -5.17 -6.46 -8.32
CA LYS A 92 -4.92 -7.67 -9.11
C LYS A 92 -6.21 -8.29 -9.62
N ASN A 93 -7.25 -8.34 -8.79
CA ASN A 93 -8.56 -8.85 -9.18
C ASN A 93 -9.21 -7.97 -10.26
N THR A 94 -9.14 -6.65 -10.14
CA THR A 94 -9.62 -5.70 -11.16
C THR A 94 -8.93 -5.92 -12.50
N VAL A 95 -7.59 -6.05 -12.52
CA VAL A 95 -6.85 -6.35 -13.76
C VAL A 95 -7.27 -7.70 -14.35
N ARG A 96 -7.42 -8.75 -13.53
CA ARG A 96 -7.85 -10.08 -14.01
C ARG A 96 -9.29 -10.08 -14.50
N GLY A 97 -10.17 -9.32 -13.86
CA GLY A 97 -11.57 -9.12 -14.26
C GLY A 97 -11.66 -8.41 -15.60
N ASN A 98 -10.91 -7.31 -15.76
CA ASN A 98 -10.84 -6.56 -17.01
C ASN A 98 -10.27 -7.40 -18.15
N ILE A 99 -9.21 -8.19 -17.94
CA ILE A 99 -8.70 -9.10 -18.97
C ILE A 99 -9.79 -10.09 -19.41
N ARG A 100 -10.54 -10.70 -18.45
CA ARG A 100 -11.62 -11.63 -18.79
C ARG A 100 -12.81 -10.96 -19.48
N ALA A 101 -13.12 -9.71 -19.13
CA ALA A 101 -14.15 -8.91 -19.77
C ALA A 101 -13.71 -8.52 -21.19
N ASN A 102 -12.49 -8.03 -21.37
CA ASN A 102 -11.93 -7.65 -22.66
C ASN A 102 -11.75 -8.86 -23.60
N THR A 103 -11.38 -10.04 -23.11
CA THR A 103 -11.35 -11.27 -23.94
C THR A 103 -12.76 -11.69 -24.41
N ARG A 104 -13.83 -11.28 -23.70
CA ARG A 104 -15.21 -11.45 -24.17
C ARG A 104 -15.65 -10.32 -25.11
N GLU A 105 -15.05 -9.15 -24.97
CA GLU A 105 -15.39 -7.90 -25.67
C GLU A 105 -14.47 -7.60 -26.87
N GLU A 106 -13.44 -8.40 -27.12
CA GLU A 106 -12.48 -8.33 -28.25
C GLU A 106 -13.14 -8.50 -29.65
N ASN A 107 -14.47 -8.60 -29.72
CA ASN A 107 -15.25 -8.38 -30.94
C ASN A 107 -15.64 -6.90 -31.19
N TYR A 108 -15.32 -5.97 -30.30
CA TYR A 108 -15.65 -4.56 -30.49
C TYR A 108 -14.66 -3.61 -29.78
N VAL A 109 -13.75 -3.05 -30.58
CA VAL A 109 -13.03 -1.78 -30.36
C VAL A 109 -11.84 -1.78 -29.38
N LYS A 110 -10.66 -1.45 -29.94
CA LYS A 110 -9.45 -1.01 -29.24
C LYS A 110 -9.78 0.24 -28.41
N SER A 111 -9.69 0.17 -27.09
CA SER A 111 -9.75 1.35 -26.24
C SER A 111 -8.36 1.92 -25.96
N THR A 112 -8.23 3.19 -26.33
CA THR A 112 -7.16 4.13 -26.06
C THR A 112 -6.96 4.31 -24.55
N VAL A 113 -5.70 4.40 -24.12
CA VAL A 113 -5.32 4.80 -22.76
C VAL A 113 -5.65 6.29 -22.61
N GLU A 114 -6.75 6.62 -21.95
CA GLU A 114 -7.07 7.99 -21.58
C GLU A 114 -6.42 8.34 -20.24
N GLU A 115 -5.50 9.32 -20.26
CA GLU A 115 -5.01 10.01 -19.07
C GLU A 115 -6.13 10.91 -18.52
N SER A 116 -6.85 10.46 -17.48
CA SER A 116 -7.69 11.38 -16.70
C SER A 116 -6.84 12.18 -15.72
N ILE A 117 -6.69 13.47 -16.03
CA ILE A 117 -6.06 14.49 -15.22
C ILE A 117 -7.11 14.98 -14.22
N TYR A 118 -7.05 14.52 -12.98
CA TYR A 118 -7.64 15.25 -11.85
C TYR A 118 -6.57 16.18 -11.29
N SER A 119 -6.65 17.45 -11.68
CA SER A 119 -5.75 18.52 -11.25
C SER A 119 -6.29 19.15 -9.96
N VAL A 120 -5.54 19.01 -8.87
CA VAL A 120 -5.33 20.12 -7.92
C VAL A 120 -4.09 20.82 -8.44
N GLU A 121 -4.18 22.12 -8.74
CA GLU A 121 -3.10 22.95 -9.29
C GLU A 121 -1.75 22.61 -8.63
N SER A 122 -0.95 21.86 -9.37
CA SER A 122 0.42 21.51 -9.07
C SER A 122 1.21 22.00 -10.27
N ASP A 123 2.23 22.83 -10.03
CA ASP A 123 3.18 23.35 -11.00
C ASP A 123 3.30 22.46 -12.24
N PHE A 124 3.08 23.02 -13.43
CA PHE A 124 3.20 22.28 -14.70
C PHE A 124 4.52 21.49 -14.81
N GLU A 125 5.60 22.02 -14.23
CA GLU A 125 6.89 21.35 -14.14
C GLU A 125 6.88 20.11 -13.23
N GLN A 126 6.17 20.17 -12.09
CA GLN A 126 5.98 19.02 -11.21
C GLN A 126 5.13 17.95 -11.89
N GLN A 127 4.10 18.34 -12.64
CA GLN A 127 3.27 17.40 -13.40
C GLN A 127 4.08 16.69 -14.49
N ALA A 128 4.88 17.42 -15.26
CA ALA A 128 5.74 16.84 -16.29
C ALA A 128 6.77 15.84 -15.71
N GLN A 129 7.37 16.16 -14.56
CA GLN A 129 8.27 15.24 -13.87
C GLN A 129 7.54 13.98 -13.37
N VAL A 130 6.35 14.12 -12.82
CA VAL A 130 5.53 12.99 -12.37
C VAL A 130 5.16 12.08 -13.54
N ASP A 131 4.83 12.65 -14.70
CA ASP A 131 4.49 11.89 -15.90
C ASP A 131 5.70 11.13 -16.45
N GLU A 132 6.89 11.74 -16.43
CA GLU A 132 8.13 11.05 -16.82
C GLU A 132 8.45 9.87 -15.89
N ILE A 133 8.31 10.07 -14.57
CA ILE A 133 8.46 8.99 -13.58
C ILE A 133 7.48 7.86 -13.86
N ASN A 134 6.19 8.18 -14.10
CA ASN A 134 5.16 7.18 -14.37
C ASN A 134 5.44 6.41 -15.67
N ARG A 135 5.86 7.10 -16.74
CA ARG A 135 6.26 6.47 -18.00
C ARG A 135 7.42 5.50 -17.82
N ALA A 136 8.43 5.88 -17.04
CA ALA A 136 9.55 4.99 -16.72
C ALA A 136 9.10 3.78 -15.89
N LEU A 137 8.28 3.98 -14.85
CA LEU A 137 7.73 2.90 -14.04
C LEU A 137 6.88 1.93 -14.86
N TYR A 138 6.05 2.41 -15.81
CA TYR A 138 5.18 1.57 -16.61
C TYR A 138 5.93 0.67 -17.61
N LYS A 139 7.17 0.99 -17.96
CA LYS A 139 8.04 0.12 -18.76
C LYS A 139 8.58 -1.08 -17.95
N ILE A 140 8.57 -1.00 -16.62
CA ILE A 140 8.99 -2.09 -15.73
C ILE A 140 7.85 -3.11 -15.61
N LYS A 141 8.17 -4.40 -15.80
CA LYS A 141 7.19 -5.49 -15.71
C LYS A 141 6.93 -5.91 -14.26
N GLU A 142 5.76 -6.51 -14.01
CA GLU A 142 5.50 -7.18 -12.73
C GLU A 142 6.36 -8.44 -12.58
N PRO A 143 6.76 -8.83 -11.35
CA PRO A 143 6.47 -8.16 -10.07
C PRO A 143 7.45 -7.02 -9.71
N LEU A 144 8.48 -6.77 -10.52
CA LEU A 144 9.57 -5.83 -10.21
C LEU A 144 9.07 -4.43 -9.89
N ARG A 145 8.12 -3.95 -10.68
CA ARG A 145 7.52 -2.62 -10.52
C ARG A 145 6.79 -2.48 -9.19
N SER A 146 5.90 -3.42 -8.84
CA SER A 146 5.21 -3.40 -7.54
C SER A 146 6.21 -3.45 -6.39
N CYS A 147 7.23 -4.31 -6.45
CA CYS A 147 8.28 -4.36 -5.43
C CYS A 147 8.97 -3.00 -5.23
N LEU A 148 9.30 -2.30 -6.32
CA LEU A 148 9.94 -0.97 -6.26
C LEU A 148 9.03 0.07 -5.62
N VAL A 149 7.77 0.17 -6.08
CA VAL A 149 6.83 1.17 -5.57
C VAL A 149 6.54 0.93 -4.10
N LEU A 150 6.27 -0.30 -3.70
CA LEU A 150 6.00 -0.65 -2.31
C LEU A 150 7.23 -0.42 -1.43
N LYS A 151 8.44 -0.69 -1.93
CA LYS A 151 9.66 -0.39 -1.18
C LYS A 151 9.86 1.12 -1.00
N GLN A 152 9.57 1.93 -2.02
CA GLN A 152 9.65 3.39 -1.93
C GLN A 152 8.59 3.99 -1.00
N GLN A 153 7.46 3.29 -0.83
CA GLN A 153 6.48 3.60 0.19
C GLN A 153 6.95 3.21 1.61
N GLY A 154 8.11 2.57 1.78
CA GLY A 154 8.66 2.24 3.09
C GLY A 154 8.31 0.85 3.62
N LEU A 155 7.71 -0.04 2.81
CA LEU A 155 7.46 -1.41 3.24
C LEU A 155 8.78 -2.18 3.46
N SER A 156 8.77 -3.09 4.43
CA SER A 156 9.81 -4.09 4.65
C SER A 156 9.76 -5.17 3.56
N TYR A 157 10.84 -5.94 3.41
CA TYR A 157 10.89 -7.02 2.42
C TYR A 157 9.88 -8.12 2.73
N ARG A 158 9.70 -8.45 4.00
CA ARG A 158 8.66 -9.34 4.48
C ARG A 158 7.26 -8.88 4.09
N GLU A 159 6.90 -7.62 4.35
CA GLU A 159 5.58 -7.08 4.02
C GLU A 159 5.30 -7.11 2.52
N ILE A 160 6.31 -6.79 1.70
CA ILE A 160 6.21 -6.86 0.23
C ILE A 160 6.00 -8.32 -0.21
N ALA A 161 6.76 -9.25 0.35
CA ALA A 161 6.65 -10.67 0.05
C ALA A 161 5.25 -11.22 0.36
N GLU A 162 4.76 -10.94 1.57
CA GLU A 162 3.42 -11.33 2.01
C GLU A 162 2.32 -10.70 1.13
N SER A 163 2.46 -9.42 0.79
CA SER A 163 1.44 -8.69 0.02
C SER A 163 1.40 -9.10 -1.46
N LEU A 164 2.55 -9.48 -2.02
CA LEU A 164 2.64 -9.90 -3.41
C LEU A 164 2.56 -11.43 -3.59
N SER A 165 2.53 -12.19 -2.49
CA SER A 165 2.62 -13.66 -2.48
C SER A 165 3.89 -14.15 -3.19
N LEU A 166 5.03 -13.56 -2.84
CA LEU A 166 6.36 -13.84 -3.39
C LEU A 166 7.29 -14.37 -2.28
N ASN A 167 8.40 -14.98 -2.67
CA ASN A 167 9.44 -15.38 -1.72
C ASN A 167 10.21 -14.14 -1.21
N GLU A 168 10.30 -13.97 0.11
CA GLU A 168 11.00 -12.84 0.75
C GLU A 168 12.45 -12.71 0.30
N THR A 169 13.17 -13.82 0.13
CA THR A 169 14.57 -13.83 -0.33
C THR A 169 14.74 -13.23 -1.73
N SER A 170 13.68 -13.26 -2.56
CA SER A 170 13.71 -12.72 -3.92
C SER A 170 13.47 -11.21 -3.97
N ILE A 171 12.90 -10.62 -2.91
CA ILE A 171 12.48 -9.21 -2.91
C ILE A 171 13.68 -8.26 -3.07
N GLY A 172 14.81 -8.55 -2.39
CA GLY A 172 16.02 -7.75 -2.54
C GLY A 172 16.51 -7.69 -3.99
N THR A 173 16.56 -8.84 -4.66
CA THR A 173 16.93 -8.96 -6.07
C THR A 173 15.93 -8.24 -6.98
N TYR A 174 14.63 -8.37 -6.71
CA TYR A 174 13.59 -7.70 -7.49
C TYR A 174 13.68 -6.18 -7.38
N VAL A 175 13.86 -5.64 -6.17
CA VAL A 175 14.02 -4.20 -5.95
C VAL A 175 15.28 -3.68 -6.64
N ALA A 176 16.41 -4.38 -6.51
CA ALA A 176 17.66 -3.98 -7.15
C ALA A 176 17.53 -3.93 -8.68
N ARG A 177 16.95 -4.99 -9.27
CA ARG A 177 16.70 -5.04 -10.72
C ARG A 177 15.71 -3.96 -11.17
N ALA A 178 14.64 -3.73 -10.42
CA ALA A 178 13.67 -2.69 -10.72
C ALA A 178 14.30 -1.29 -10.70
N ARG A 179 15.20 -1.00 -9.75
CA ARG A 179 15.96 0.25 -9.71
C ARG A 179 16.83 0.43 -10.96
N ALA A 180 17.54 -0.63 -11.37
CA ALA A 180 18.36 -0.58 -12.58
C ALA A 180 17.51 -0.34 -13.85
N GLU A 181 16.38 -1.01 -13.98
CA GLU A 181 15.44 -0.79 -15.09
C GLU A 181 14.84 0.62 -15.06
N PHE A 182 14.44 1.11 -13.88
CA PHE A 182 13.94 2.47 -13.71
C PHE A 182 14.96 3.51 -14.18
N THR A 183 16.20 3.44 -13.70
CA THR A 183 17.28 4.36 -14.11
C THR A 183 17.50 4.34 -15.62
N LYS A 184 17.45 3.16 -16.25
CA LYS A 184 17.60 3.01 -17.70
C LYS A 184 16.45 3.68 -18.48
N PHE A 185 15.22 3.57 -17.99
CA PHE A 185 14.05 4.15 -18.67
C PHE A 185 13.91 5.64 -18.41
N TYR A 186 14.16 6.09 -17.19
CA TYR A 186 14.13 7.49 -16.81
C TYR A 186 15.25 8.29 -17.49
N GLY A 187 16.50 7.78 -17.47
CA GLY A 187 17.64 8.44 -18.09
C GLY A 187 17.64 8.45 -19.63
N ARG A 188 16.76 7.67 -20.27
CA ARG A 188 16.52 7.75 -21.72
C ARG A 188 15.51 8.84 -22.08
N SER A 189 14.49 9.05 -21.25
CA SER A 189 13.47 10.08 -21.48
C SER A 189 13.99 11.51 -21.28
N GLY A 190 14.92 11.72 -20.34
CA GLY A 190 15.58 13.02 -20.14
C GLY A 190 16.58 13.43 -21.24
N ARG A 191 16.93 12.55 -22.19
CA ARG A 191 17.80 12.86 -23.35
C ARG A 191 17.03 13.04 -24.67
N GLU A 192 15.76 12.66 -24.73
CA GLU A 192 14.92 12.80 -25.93
C GLU A 192 14.13 14.13 -25.94
N ASN A 193 14.19 14.91 -24.85
CA ASN A 193 13.49 16.19 -24.68
C ASN A 193 14.44 17.41 -24.60
N LEU A 194 15.69 17.30 -25.09
CA LEU A 194 16.65 18.39 -25.28
C LEU A 194 17.07 18.44 -26.76
#